data_AF-A0AAU8FGS9-F1
#
_entry.id   AF-A0AAU8FGS9-F1
#
_cell.length_a   1.000
_cell.length_b   1.000
_cell.length_c   1.000
_cell.angle_alpha   90.00
_cell.angle_beta   90.00
_cell.angle_gamma   90.00
#
_symmetry.space_group_name_H-M   'P 1'
#
loop_
_entity.id
_entity.type
_entity.pdbx_description
1 polymer ?
#
loop_
_entity_poly.entity_id
_entity_poly.type
_entity_poly.pdbx_seq_one_letter_code
_entity_poly.pdbx_strand_id
1 'polypeptide(L)'
;MRFHAAITFSFTRHGKFKIFPKRMIVKLRDLFPPAVCQFAFVLLAAGFAGCGRETDGTGGLARIREINQKEIVSKQGIFAITGATVVDGTGRPAVADGCVIVSNGTITAVGKRGDIGIPGDAQIVNAAGLTLLPGFIDSHFHLDGVHGLPARFLQNGVTSLRDPGAWIEMYDGERNSGQPVPRLFLAGPHLDMFPPAYPRDAYVVRDADEAVREVNRLADRGASVIKVYYRLPPAIIREVCKAAHARGLPVTAHLETTEAREAIEAGLDGVEHITSFGLSLVPQIEGEKYRQMVMADNNARKQGRYEVWKNIDPDDPMTDSLGIFLRNRGTFVSPTLGAFEYQAAAGQPFDTARLEGFIKMKKITGKLHRAGARIVVGSHSMIPYAETGWAFQREMELLVDSGLSPAEVISAATLQNARFFRIDDRLGSIEKGKQADLVLIKGDPLKNISVTRNVSKVMLNGVWVKQAE
;
A
#
# COMPACT_ATOMS: atom_id res chain seq x y z
N MET A 1 30.33 50.33 33.25
CA MET A 1 30.52 50.23 34.71
C MET A 1 30.41 48.76 35.10
N ARG A 2 31.46 48.25 35.76
CA ARG A 2 31.63 46.87 36.20
C ARG A 2 30.89 46.67 37.53
N PHE A 3 30.36 45.47 37.77
CA PHE A 3 30.34 44.90 39.12
C PHE A 3 30.84 43.46 39.06
N HIS A 4 31.85 43.20 39.90
CA HIS A 4 32.43 41.90 40.24
C HIS A 4 31.56 41.21 41.30
N ALA A 5 31.53 39.87 41.31
CA ALA A 5 31.71 39.09 42.53
C ALA A 5 32.17 37.66 42.20
N ALA A 6 32.98 37.10 43.09
CA ALA A 6 33.97 36.06 42.82
C ALA A 6 33.55 34.65 43.30
N ILE A 7 34.36 33.71 42.83
CA ILE A 7 34.47 32.26 43.06
C ILE A 7 34.56 31.85 44.54
N THR A 8 33.98 30.71 44.94
CA THR A 8 34.66 29.68 45.76
C THR A 8 34.04 28.28 45.60
N PHE A 9 34.88 27.26 45.41
CA PHE A 9 34.58 25.82 45.41
C PHE A 9 34.64 25.23 46.84
N SER A 10 33.87 24.15 47.10
CA SER A 10 34.23 23.15 48.12
C SER A 10 33.66 21.77 47.76
N PHE A 11 34.48 20.74 47.98
CA PHE A 11 34.31 19.32 47.66
C PHE A 11 33.93 18.50 48.90
N THR A 12 33.07 17.50 48.76
CA THR A 12 33.08 16.20 49.49
C THR A 12 32.27 15.17 48.67
N ARG A 13 32.85 14.13 48.03
CA ARG A 13 33.41 12.81 48.45
C ARG A 13 32.37 11.67 48.69
N HIS A 14 32.59 10.57 47.94
CA HIS A 14 32.07 9.16 48.01
C HIS A 14 30.93 8.80 47.02
N GLY A 15 31.00 7.78 46.15
CA GLY A 15 32.09 6.83 45.86
C GLY A 15 31.77 5.80 44.75
N LYS A 16 32.86 5.27 44.18
CA LYS A 16 33.12 3.92 43.61
C LYS A 16 32.49 3.48 42.27
N PHE A 17 33.30 3.57 41.21
CA PHE A 17 33.33 2.63 40.07
C PHE A 17 34.59 1.74 40.17
N LYS A 18 34.45 0.43 39.94
CA LYS A 18 35.56 -0.55 39.89
C LYS A 18 35.98 -0.78 38.43
N ILE A 19 37.28 -0.65 38.16
CA ILE A 19 38.00 -1.12 36.97
C ILE A 19 39.06 -2.11 37.46
N PHE A 20 39.25 -3.23 36.77
CA PHE A 20 40.36 -4.17 37.01
C PHE A 20 41.36 -4.15 35.84
N PRO A 21 42.69 -4.27 36.08
CA PRO A 21 43.71 -4.08 35.04
C PRO A 21 44.33 -5.39 34.47
N LYS A 22 45.02 -5.19 33.34
CA LYS A 22 45.86 -6.08 32.52
C LYS A 22 46.90 -6.92 33.29
N ARG A 23 47.30 -8.06 32.70
CA ARG A 23 48.73 -8.48 32.67
C ARG A 23 49.07 -9.30 31.42
N MET A 24 50.26 -8.99 30.90
CA MET A 24 50.94 -9.50 29.71
C MET A 24 52.17 -10.28 30.22
N ILE A 25 52.42 -11.49 29.75
CA ILE A 25 53.69 -12.21 29.95
C ILE A 25 54.12 -12.81 28.62
N VAL A 26 55.29 -12.40 28.17
CA VAL A 26 56.07 -12.97 27.07
C VAL A 26 57.11 -13.93 27.66
N LYS A 27 57.34 -15.09 27.02
CA LYS A 27 58.66 -15.76 26.97
C LYS A 27 58.73 -16.66 25.74
N LEU A 28 59.62 -16.30 24.80
CA LEU A 28 60.16 -17.17 23.76
C LEU A 28 61.18 -18.15 24.36
N ARG A 29 61.23 -19.39 23.84
CA ARG A 29 62.49 -20.16 23.68
C ARG A 29 62.30 -21.37 22.74
N ASP A 30 62.85 -21.19 21.54
CA ASP A 30 63.66 -22.10 20.71
C ASP A 30 63.27 -23.57 20.52
N LEU A 31 62.99 -23.95 19.26
CA LEU A 31 63.45 -25.20 18.64
C LEU A 31 63.36 -25.13 17.09
N PHE A 32 64.52 -24.81 16.49
CA PHE A 32 65.12 -25.13 15.16
C PHE A 32 64.34 -25.23 13.80
N PRO A 33 65.02 -24.96 12.66
CA PRO A 33 64.48 -24.71 11.30
C PRO A 33 64.76 -25.88 10.30
N PRO A 34 64.75 -25.73 8.95
CA PRO A 34 63.90 -24.97 8.01
C PRO A 34 63.22 -25.91 6.96
N ALA A 35 62.06 -25.54 6.36
CA ALA A 35 61.74 -25.91 4.97
C ALA A 35 60.36 -25.40 4.46
N VAL A 36 60.45 -24.54 3.44
CA VAL A 36 59.77 -24.68 2.13
C VAL A 36 58.25 -24.44 2.03
N CYS A 37 57.93 -23.39 1.26
CA CYS A 37 56.77 -23.19 0.36
C CYS A 37 55.45 -23.90 0.66
N GLN A 38 54.42 -23.15 1.04
CA GLN A 38 53.30 -22.74 0.15
C GLN A 38 52.16 -22.12 0.97
N PHE A 39 51.52 -21.12 0.39
CA PHE A 39 50.32 -20.46 0.90
C PHE A 39 49.19 -21.46 1.17
N ALA A 40 48.67 -21.46 2.40
CA ALA A 40 47.35 -22.01 2.72
C ALA A 40 46.66 -21.07 3.73
N PHE A 41 45.61 -20.38 3.28
CA PHE A 41 44.70 -19.65 4.13
C PHE A 41 43.81 -20.66 4.88
N VAL A 42 43.95 -20.74 6.20
CA VAL A 42 42.99 -21.44 7.07
C VAL A 42 41.85 -20.47 7.39
N LEU A 43 40.66 -20.81 6.89
CA LEU A 43 39.38 -20.21 7.26
C LEU A 43 39.08 -20.49 8.74
N LEU A 44 38.94 -19.44 9.55
CA LEU A 44 38.23 -19.52 10.84
C LEU A 44 36.77 -19.13 10.60
N ALA A 45 35.89 -20.13 10.65
CA ALA A 45 34.45 -19.94 10.63
C ALA A 45 33.98 -19.31 11.95
N ALA A 46 33.48 -18.07 11.88
CA ALA A 46 32.59 -17.52 12.87
C ALA A 46 31.21 -17.36 12.21
N GLY A 47 30.25 -18.16 12.66
CA GLY A 47 28.91 -18.22 12.11
C GLY A 47 28.16 -16.90 12.27
N PHE A 48 28.02 -16.19 11.15
CA PHE A 48 26.88 -15.32 10.93
C PHE A 48 25.76 -16.18 10.36
N ALA A 49 24.69 -16.35 11.13
CA ALA A 49 23.42 -16.82 10.61
C ALA A 49 22.90 -15.79 9.60
N GLY A 50 23.27 -15.98 8.33
CA GLY A 50 22.75 -15.21 7.23
C GLY A 50 21.25 -15.48 7.07
N CYS A 51 20.45 -14.42 7.11
CA CYS A 51 19.15 -14.44 6.43
C CYS A 51 19.42 -14.65 4.94
N GLY A 52 19.38 -15.90 4.50
CA GLY A 52 19.43 -16.26 3.10
C GLY A 52 18.19 -15.71 2.40
N ARG A 53 18.39 -14.72 1.53
CA ARG A 53 17.46 -14.43 0.44
C ARG A 53 17.51 -15.64 -0.49
N GLU A 54 16.40 -16.34 -0.66
CA GLU A 54 16.20 -17.20 -1.83
C GLU A 54 16.22 -16.27 -3.05
N THR A 55 17.37 -16.22 -3.73
CA THR A 55 17.43 -15.71 -5.09
C THR A 55 16.99 -16.86 -5.99
N ASP A 56 15.72 -16.84 -6.42
CA ASP A 56 15.26 -17.71 -7.50
C ASP A 56 16.21 -17.51 -8.69
N GLY A 57 16.89 -18.59 -9.10
CA GLY A 57 18.03 -18.61 -10.03
C GLY A 57 17.69 -18.28 -11.50
N THR A 58 16.91 -17.23 -11.73
CA THR A 58 16.72 -16.60 -13.03
C THR A 58 17.06 -15.12 -12.85
N GLY A 59 17.68 -14.46 -13.82
CA GLY A 59 18.04 -13.03 -13.74
C GLY A 59 16.86 -12.05 -13.67
N GLY A 60 15.72 -12.46 -13.09
CA GLY A 60 14.54 -11.66 -12.84
C GLY A 60 14.66 -10.82 -11.57
N LEU A 61 13.95 -9.70 -11.54
CA LEU A 61 13.84 -8.82 -10.37
C LEU A 61 13.21 -9.57 -9.19
N ALA A 62 13.66 -9.26 -7.98
CA ALA A 62 13.15 -9.88 -6.76
C ALA A 62 11.64 -9.66 -6.63
N ARG A 63 10.90 -10.73 -6.34
CA ARG A 63 9.44 -10.70 -6.18
C ARG A 63 9.04 -9.88 -4.95
N ILE A 64 8.04 -9.02 -5.11
CA ILE A 64 7.49 -8.23 -3.99
C ILE A 64 6.77 -9.16 -3.01
N ARG A 65 7.17 -9.04 -1.75
CA ARG A 65 6.65 -9.80 -0.61
C ARG A 65 6.10 -8.85 0.44
N GLU A 66 5.05 -9.30 1.11
CA GLU A 66 4.50 -8.69 2.31
C GLU A 66 5.50 -8.80 3.46
N ILE A 67 5.53 -7.81 4.35
CA ILE A 67 6.53 -7.78 5.42
C ILE A 67 6.20 -8.74 6.57
N ASN A 68 4.93 -9.13 6.70
CA ASN A 68 4.43 -9.96 7.78
C ASN A 68 4.23 -11.44 7.39
N GLN A 69 5.04 -11.97 6.46
CA GLN A 69 4.92 -13.36 6.02
C GLN A 69 4.97 -14.39 7.16
N LYS A 70 5.76 -14.12 8.19
CA LYS A 70 5.94 -15.04 9.32
C LYS A 70 4.69 -15.12 10.19
N GLU A 71 3.90 -14.06 10.18
CA GLU A 71 2.67 -13.88 10.95
C GLU A 71 1.44 -14.40 10.20
N ILE A 72 1.53 -14.60 8.87
CA ILE A 72 0.45 -15.19 8.08
C ILE A 72 0.45 -16.71 8.22
N VAL A 73 -0.54 -17.22 8.96
CA VAL A 73 -0.75 -18.66 9.13
C VAL A 73 -1.25 -19.30 7.84
N SER A 74 -0.81 -20.53 7.56
CA SER A 74 -1.42 -21.41 6.54
C SER A 74 -1.95 -22.67 7.22
N LYS A 75 -3.06 -23.20 6.73
CA LYS A 75 -3.62 -24.48 7.21
C LYS A 75 -3.43 -25.55 6.15
N GLN A 76 -2.85 -26.68 6.57
CA GLN A 76 -2.83 -27.90 5.77
C GLN A 76 -4.23 -28.51 5.74
N GLY A 77 -4.68 -28.93 4.56
CA GLY A 77 -6.00 -29.53 4.35
C GLY A 77 -6.66 -29.06 3.06
N ILE A 78 -7.83 -29.65 2.77
CA ILE A 78 -8.63 -29.38 1.58
C ILE A 78 -9.98 -28.83 2.01
N PHE A 79 -10.40 -27.70 1.43
CA PHE A 79 -11.74 -27.17 1.52
C PHE A 79 -12.42 -27.21 0.16
N ALA A 80 -13.71 -27.54 0.15
CA ALA A 80 -14.57 -27.39 -1.01
C ALA A 80 -15.69 -26.41 -0.66
N ILE A 81 -15.62 -25.21 -1.23
CA ILE A 81 -16.65 -24.18 -1.07
C ILE A 81 -17.67 -24.40 -2.18
N THR A 82 -18.90 -24.74 -1.84
CA THR A 82 -19.90 -25.22 -2.81
C THR A 82 -21.20 -24.41 -2.76
N GLY A 83 -21.79 -24.14 -3.91
CA GLY A 83 -23.13 -23.55 -4.04
C GLY A 83 -23.17 -22.02 -4.07
N ALA A 84 -22.01 -21.35 -3.99
CA ALA A 84 -21.94 -19.89 -4.08
C ALA A 84 -22.15 -19.40 -5.52
N THR A 85 -22.54 -18.14 -5.68
CA THR A 85 -22.24 -17.39 -6.91
C THR A 85 -20.78 -16.96 -6.85
N VAL A 86 -19.93 -17.38 -7.79
CA VAL A 86 -18.51 -17.03 -7.80
C VAL A 86 -18.27 -15.87 -8.76
N VAL A 87 -17.79 -14.76 -8.22
CA VAL A 87 -17.30 -13.61 -8.98
C VAL A 87 -15.79 -13.60 -8.83
N ASP A 88 -15.05 -13.93 -9.90
CA ASP A 88 -13.63 -14.28 -9.80
C ASP A 88 -12.66 -13.07 -9.74
N GLY A 89 -13.17 -11.84 -9.84
CA GLY A 89 -12.39 -10.60 -9.85
C GLY A 89 -11.76 -10.22 -11.20
N THR A 90 -11.87 -11.08 -12.21
CA THR A 90 -11.28 -10.84 -13.55
C THR A 90 -12.17 -10.00 -14.47
N GLY A 91 -13.43 -9.79 -14.08
CA GLY A 91 -14.47 -9.17 -14.93
C GLY A 91 -15.19 -10.17 -15.83
N ARG A 92 -14.83 -11.46 -15.81
CA ARG A 92 -15.59 -12.52 -16.48
C ARG A 92 -16.98 -12.69 -15.83
N PRO A 93 -17.97 -13.23 -16.57
CA PRO A 93 -19.28 -13.55 -16.01
C PRO A 93 -19.19 -14.43 -14.77
N ALA A 94 -20.05 -14.15 -13.79
CA ALA A 94 -20.12 -14.92 -12.55
C ALA A 94 -20.53 -16.38 -12.82
N VAL A 95 -19.99 -17.30 -12.02
CA VAL A 95 -20.36 -18.71 -12.06
C VAL A 95 -21.45 -18.98 -11.01
N ALA A 96 -22.68 -19.20 -11.47
CA ALA A 96 -23.78 -19.65 -10.61
C ALA A 96 -23.61 -21.11 -10.19
N ASP A 97 -24.09 -21.46 -8.99
CA ASP A 97 -23.87 -22.77 -8.34
C ASP A 97 -22.39 -23.22 -8.46
N GLY A 98 -21.49 -22.32 -8.12
CA GLY A 98 -20.06 -22.51 -8.26
C GLY A 98 -19.46 -23.39 -7.16
N CYS A 99 -18.30 -23.96 -7.48
CA CYS A 99 -17.44 -24.68 -6.56
C CYS A 99 -16.00 -24.20 -6.69
N VAL A 100 -15.35 -23.96 -5.54
CA VAL A 100 -13.92 -23.65 -5.44
C VAL A 100 -13.26 -24.65 -4.50
N ILE A 101 -12.20 -25.30 -4.98
CA ILE A 101 -11.37 -26.20 -4.18
C ILE A 101 -10.12 -25.43 -3.75
N VAL A 102 -9.88 -25.43 -2.45
CA VAL A 102 -8.68 -24.89 -1.82
C VAL A 102 -7.91 -26.03 -1.19
N SER A 103 -6.63 -26.19 -1.53
CA SER A 103 -5.72 -27.16 -0.92
C SER A 103 -4.50 -26.44 -0.41
N ASN A 104 -4.21 -26.57 0.88
CA ASN A 104 -3.01 -26.01 1.54
C ASN A 104 -2.80 -24.52 1.24
N GLY A 105 -3.88 -23.74 1.31
CA GLY A 105 -3.86 -22.29 1.04
C GLY A 105 -3.83 -21.89 -0.44
N THR A 106 -3.91 -22.83 -1.37
CA THR A 106 -3.91 -22.57 -2.82
C THR A 106 -5.23 -23.01 -3.46
N ILE A 107 -5.74 -22.22 -4.39
CA ILE A 107 -6.91 -22.58 -5.20
C ILE A 107 -6.48 -23.61 -6.24
N THR A 108 -7.06 -24.81 -6.21
CA THR A 108 -6.71 -25.91 -7.14
C THR A 108 -7.75 -26.11 -8.24
N ALA A 109 -8.98 -25.67 -8.02
CA ALA A 109 -10.05 -25.69 -9.02
C ALA A 109 -11.13 -24.63 -8.74
N VAL A 110 -11.74 -24.12 -9.81
CA VAL A 110 -12.90 -23.20 -9.79
C VAL A 110 -13.79 -23.51 -11.00
N GLY A 111 -15.10 -23.59 -10.80
CA GLY A 111 -16.05 -23.88 -11.88
C GLY A 111 -17.47 -24.09 -11.38
N LYS A 112 -18.37 -24.57 -12.24
CA LYS A 112 -19.70 -25.00 -11.79
C LYS A 112 -19.58 -26.25 -10.92
N ARG A 113 -20.38 -26.35 -9.87
CA ARG A 113 -20.29 -27.45 -8.90
C ARG A 113 -20.38 -28.85 -9.51
N GLY A 114 -21.21 -29.04 -10.54
CA GLY A 114 -21.34 -30.32 -11.25
C GLY A 114 -20.10 -30.73 -12.06
N ASP A 115 -19.23 -29.78 -12.41
CA ASP A 115 -18.05 -30.00 -13.25
C ASP A 115 -16.77 -30.22 -12.42
N ILE A 116 -16.84 -30.03 -11.10
CA ILE A 116 -15.70 -30.11 -10.19
C ILE A 116 -15.74 -31.41 -9.38
N GLY A 117 -14.73 -32.26 -9.55
CA GLY A 117 -14.52 -33.42 -8.70
C GLY A 117 -14.09 -32.99 -7.29
N ILE A 118 -14.99 -33.12 -6.32
CA ILE A 118 -14.71 -32.79 -4.91
C ILE A 118 -13.93 -33.95 -4.27
N PRO A 119 -12.73 -33.72 -3.72
CA PRO A 119 -11.98 -34.75 -2.99
C PRO A 119 -12.78 -35.29 -1.79
N GLY A 120 -12.72 -36.59 -1.53
CA GLY A 120 -13.52 -37.24 -0.48
C GLY A 120 -13.13 -36.84 0.96
N ASP A 121 -11.93 -36.33 1.15
CA ASP A 121 -11.39 -35.80 2.40
C ASP A 121 -11.55 -34.27 2.52
N ALA A 122 -12.16 -33.60 1.53
CA ALA A 122 -12.38 -32.17 1.57
C ALA A 122 -13.41 -31.77 2.63
N GLN A 123 -13.08 -30.78 3.43
CA GLN A 123 -14.05 -30.12 4.30
C GLN A 123 -15.02 -29.29 3.45
N ILE A 124 -16.29 -29.69 3.43
CA ILE A 124 -17.33 -29.00 2.69
C ILE A 124 -17.76 -27.73 3.41
N VAL A 125 -17.77 -26.61 2.68
CA VAL A 125 -18.33 -25.33 3.10
C VAL A 125 -19.52 -25.02 2.20
N ASN A 126 -20.73 -25.26 2.70
CA ASN A 126 -21.95 -24.89 2.01
C ASN A 126 -22.11 -23.36 2.00
N ALA A 127 -22.05 -22.78 0.80
CA ALA A 127 -22.15 -21.35 0.55
C ALA A 127 -23.37 -21.01 -0.35
N ALA A 128 -24.37 -21.89 -0.37
CA ALA A 128 -25.62 -21.64 -1.07
C ALA A 128 -26.25 -20.30 -0.65
N GLY A 129 -26.66 -19.50 -1.63
CA GLY A 129 -27.23 -18.16 -1.40
C GLY A 129 -26.22 -17.06 -1.06
N LEU A 130 -24.92 -17.38 -1.02
CA LEU A 130 -23.84 -16.39 -0.83
C LEU A 130 -23.13 -16.11 -2.16
N THR A 131 -22.42 -14.97 -2.20
CA THR A 131 -21.48 -14.64 -3.27
C THR A 131 -20.05 -14.80 -2.75
N LEU A 132 -19.21 -15.52 -3.49
CA LEU A 132 -17.79 -15.68 -3.22
C LEU A 132 -16.98 -14.72 -4.11
N LEU A 133 -16.09 -13.95 -3.48
CA LEU A 133 -15.22 -12.96 -4.09
C LEU A 133 -13.74 -13.28 -3.74
N PRO A 134 -12.76 -12.79 -4.51
CA PRO A 134 -11.40 -12.71 -4.03
C PRO A 134 -11.34 -11.82 -2.78
N GLY A 135 -10.36 -12.08 -1.92
CA GLY A 135 -9.95 -11.18 -0.87
C GLY A 135 -9.74 -9.76 -1.41
N PHE A 136 -10.34 -8.77 -0.78
CA PHE A 136 -10.10 -7.39 -1.18
C PHE A 136 -8.65 -7.01 -0.87
N ILE A 137 -8.10 -6.13 -1.71
CA ILE A 137 -6.77 -5.58 -1.55
C ILE A 137 -6.96 -4.07 -1.40
N ASP A 138 -6.38 -3.43 -0.40
CA ASP A 138 -6.47 -1.97 -0.21
C ASP A 138 -5.19 -1.30 -0.68
N SER A 139 -5.27 -0.44 -1.71
CA SER A 139 -4.09 0.22 -2.28
C SER A 139 -3.59 1.42 -1.49
N HIS A 140 -4.39 1.95 -0.56
CA HIS A 140 -4.06 3.15 0.19
C HIS A 140 -4.70 3.14 1.57
N PHE A 141 -3.99 2.56 2.54
CA PHE A 141 -4.39 2.47 3.94
C PHE A 141 -3.44 3.31 4.80
N HIS A 142 -3.92 3.87 5.91
CA HIS A 142 -3.07 4.39 6.97
C HIS A 142 -3.45 3.80 8.32
N LEU A 143 -2.46 3.57 9.18
CA LEU A 143 -2.74 3.08 10.53
C LEU A 143 -3.49 4.12 11.39
N ASP A 144 -3.28 5.42 11.11
CA ASP A 144 -3.91 6.56 11.77
C ASP A 144 -3.82 6.55 13.31
N GLY A 145 -2.85 5.82 13.87
CA GLY A 145 -2.69 5.63 15.31
C GLY A 145 -3.81 4.80 15.96
N VAL A 146 -4.63 4.09 15.17
CA VAL A 146 -5.75 3.27 15.64
C VAL A 146 -5.30 1.81 15.77
N HIS A 147 -5.11 1.36 17.00
CA HIS A 147 -4.74 -0.03 17.28
C HIS A 147 -5.81 -1.03 16.84
N GLY A 148 -5.39 -2.14 16.25
CA GLY A 148 -6.28 -3.21 15.76
C GLY A 148 -7.02 -2.86 14.47
N LEU A 149 -6.76 -1.71 13.85
CA LEU A 149 -7.43 -1.29 12.62
C LEU A 149 -7.19 -2.27 11.45
N PRO A 150 -5.97 -2.77 11.19
CA PRO A 150 -5.74 -3.78 10.15
C PRO A 150 -6.58 -5.04 10.37
N ALA A 151 -6.66 -5.54 11.62
CA ALA A 151 -7.47 -6.72 11.93
C ALA A 151 -8.96 -6.48 11.66
N ARG A 152 -9.48 -5.28 11.93
CA ARG A 152 -10.86 -4.90 11.58
C ARG A 152 -11.07 -4.87 10.06
N PHE A 153 -10.12 -4.33 9.30
CA PHE A 153 -10.16 -4.35 7.84
C PHE A 153 -10.16 -5.79 7.30
N LEU A 154 -9.38 -6.69 7.91
CA LEU A 154 -9.42 -8.13 7.58
C LEU A 154 -10.79 -8.75 7.82
N GLN A 155 -11.41 -8.48 8.97
CA GLN A 155 -12.75 -8.98 9.27
C GLN A 155 -13.80 -8.49 8.27
N ASN A 156 -13.57 -7.30 7.68
CA ASN A 156 -14.40 -6.69 6.65
C ASN A 156 -13.99 -7.10 5.22
N GLY A 157 -13.11 -8.10 5.06
CA GLY A 157 -12.78 -8.71 3.77
C GLY A 157 -11.51 -8.20 3.10
N VAL A 158 -10.80 -7.23 3.67
CA VAL A 158 -9.52 -6.75 3.16
C VAL A 158 -8.39 -7.68 3.60
N THR A 159 -7.95 -8.56 2.70
CA THR A 159 -6.94 -9.59 2.97
C THR A 159 -5.50 -9.12 2.74
N SER A 160 -5.32 -8.03 2.02
CA SER A 160 -4.03 -7.39 1.77
C SER A 160 -4.20 -5.87 1.79
N LEU A 161 -3.21 -5.13 2.27
CA LEU A 161 -3.23 -3.67 2.24
C LEU A 161 -1.84 -3.10 1.96
N ARG A 162 -1.82 -1.88 1.42
CA ARG A 162 -0.62 -1.05 1.31
C ARG A 162 -0.77 0.20 2.14
N ASP A 163 0.24 0.45 2.97
CA ASP A 163 0.44 1.78 3.56
C ASP A 163 1.49 2.54 2.73
N PRO A 164 1.08 3.60 2.01
CA PRO A 164 1.98 4.33 1.15
C PRO A 164 2.84 5.35 1.91
N GLY A 165 2.71 5.52 3.22
CA GLY A 165 3.45 6.56 3.93
C GLY A 165 3.38 6.45 5.44
N ALA A 166 4.14 5.51 6.00
CA ALA A 166 4.38 5.37 7.44
C ALA A 166 5.69 4.60 7.67
N TRP A 167 6.36 4.86 8.79
CA TRP A 167 7.53 4.04 9.18
C TRP A 167 7.13 2.58 9.33
N ILE A 168 7.92 1.67 8.76
CA ILE A 168 7.64 0.23 8.76
C ILE A 168 7.40 -0.30 10.19
N GLU A 169 8.18 0.17 11.14
CA GLU A 169 8.15 -0.25 12.55
C GLU A 169 6.83 0.14 13.26
N MET A 170 6.05 1.08 12.71
CA MET A 170 4.74 1.44 13.27
C MET A 170 3.76 0.26 13.25
N TYR A 171 4.00 -0.73 12.38
CA TYR A 171 3.19 -1.95 12.31
C TYR A 171 3.64 -3.06 13.26
N ASP A 172 4.75 -2.90 13.99
CA ASP A 172 5.24 -3.97 14.88
C ASP A 172 4.23 -4.29 15.99
N GLY A 173 3.50 -3.29 16.49
CA GLY A 173 2.41 -3.51 17.45
C GLY A 173 1.29 -4.39 16.88
N GLU A 174 0.89 -4.14 15.63
CA GLU A 174 -0.16 -4.91 14.94
C GLU A 174 0.31 -6.33 14.63
N ARG A 175 1.55 -6.49 14.16
CA ARG A 175 2.16 -7.78 13.82
C ARG A 175 2.35 -8.68 15.05
N ASN A 176 2.74 -8.09 16.17
CA ASN A 176 3.00 -8.81 17.42
C ASN A 176 1.75 -8.98 18.29
N SER A 177 0.58 -8.48 17.84
CA SER A 177 -0.67 -8.54 18.62
C SER A 177 -1.22 -9.96 18.82
N GLY A 178 -0.78 -10.92 18.01
CA GLY A 178 -1.35 -12.27 17.94
C GLY A 178 -2.71 -12.34 17.23
N GLN A 179 -3.27 -11.20 16.81
CA GLN A 179 -4.48 -11.15 15.98
C GLN A 179 -4.12 -11.39 14.51
N PRO A 180 -4.96 -12.11 13.75
CA PRO A 180 -4.82 -12.14 12.31
C PRO A 180 -4.93 -10.73 11.72
N VAL A 181 -3.95 -10.33 10.93
CA VAL A 181 -3.94 -9.06 10.17
C VAL A 181 -3.77 -9.33 8.67
N PRO A 182 -4.17 -8.41 7.79
CA PRO A 182 -3.97 -8.53 6.35
C PRO A 182 -2.49 -8.68 5.99
N ARG A 183 -2.19 -9.11 4.76
CA ARG A 183 -0.83 -8.99 4.22
C ARG A 183 -0.44 -7.52 4.14
N LEU A 184 0.71 -7.18 4.71
CA LEU A 184 1.19 -5.80 4.84
C LEU A 184 2.22 -5.49 3.75
N PHE A 185 1.86 -4.60 2.83
CA PHE A 185 2.73 -4.06 1.78
C PHE A 185 3.09 -2.61 2.12
N LEU A 186 4.19 -2.41 2.84
CA LEU A 186 4.52 -1.09 3.38
C LEU A 186 5.48 -0.34 2.45
N ALA A 187 5.31 0.98 2.33
CA ALA A 187 6.26 1.85 1.63
C ALA A 187 7.47 2.21 2.50
N GLY A 188 7.25 2.33 3.82
CA GLY A 188 8.11 3.15 4.67
C GLY A 188 7.69 4.63 4.62
N PRO A 189 8.50 5.52 5.23
CA PRO A 189 8.23 6.95 5.15
C PRO A 189 8.23 7.42 3.69
N HIS A 190 7.37 8.37 3.36
CA HIS A 190 7.37 8.96 2.02
C HIS A 190 8.55 9.93 1.86
N LEU A 191 9.10 10.02 0.65
CA LEU A 191 10.16 10.98 0.34
C LEU A 191 9.53 12.36 0.10
N ASP A 192 9.96 13.36 0.88
CA ASP A 192 9.56 14.75 0.69
C ASP A 192 10.80 15.67 0.76
N MET A 193 10.65 16.95 0.40
CA MET A 193 11.70 17.96 0.58
C MET A 193 11.31 18.98 1.65
N PHE A 194 12.29 19.72 2.19
CA PHE A 194 12.02 20.72 3.21
C PHE A 194 11.21 21.92 2.67
N PRO A 195 10.21 22.43 3.42
CA PRO A 195 9.61 21.83 4.62
C PRO A 195 8.63 20.69 4.26
N PRO A 196 8.74 19.50 4.87
CA PRO A 196 7.86 18.38 4.54
C PRO A 196 6.42 18.66 5.00
N ALA A 197 5.44 18.11 4.26
CA ALA A 197 4.03 18.30 4.58
C ALA A 197 3.55 17.47 5.77
N TYR A 198 4.09 16.26 5.95
CA TYR A 198 3.82 15.39 7.09
C TYR A 198 5.15 14.95 7.73
N PRO A 199 5.79 15.81 8.54
CA PRO A 199 7.13 15.55 9.09
C PRO A 199 7.27 14.25 9.89
N ARG A 200 6.17 13.74 10.48
CA ARG A 200 6.19 12.49 11.25
C ARG A 200 6.32 11.25 10.38
N ASP A 201 5.89 11.33 9.14
CA ASP A 201 5.74 10.19 8.22
C ASP A 201 6.65 10.32 6.99
N ALA A 202 7.48 11.37 6.95
CA ALA A 202 8.36 11.71 5.84
C ALA A 202 9.83 11.44 6.15
N TYR A 203 10.57 11.02 5.12
CA TYR A 203 12.02 11.15 5.07
C TYR A 203 12.35 12.36 4.19
N VAL A 204 13.03 13.36 4.77
CA VAL A 204 13.36 14.60 4.07
C VAL A 204 14.65 14.43 3.28
N VAL A 205 14.55 14.55 1.96
CA VAL A 205 15.70 14.50 1.04
C VAL A 205 16.06 15.91 0.56
N ARG A 206 17.36 16.16 0.34
CA ARG A 206 17.86 17.46 -0.14
C ARG A 206 18.14 17.46 -1.64
N ASP A 207 18.50 16.30 -2.18
CA ASP A 207 18.90 16.11 -3.57
C ASP A 207 18.59 14.68 -4.05
N ALA A 208 18.92 14.42 -5.32
CA ALA A 208 18.71 13.11 -5.94
C ALA A 208 19.57 12.01 -5.29
N ASP A 209 20.79 12.31 -4.85
CA ASP A 209 21.69 11.32 -4.27
C ASP A 209 21.17 10.82 -2.91
N GLU A 210 20.63 11.72 -2.09
CA GLU A 210 19.93 11.37 -0.86
C GLU A 210 18.68 10.54 -1.13
N ALA A 211 17.88 10.96 -2.11
CA ALA A 211 16.68 10.22 -2.49
C ALA A 211 17.00 8.79 -2.94
N VAL A 212 18.02 8.61 -3.79
CA VAL A 212 18.46 7.29 -4.25
C VAL A 212 19.03 6.44 -3.12
N ARG A 213 19.82 7.02 -2.20
CA ARG A 213 20.31 6.28 -1.02
C ARG A 213 19.15 5.80 -0.15
N GLU A 214 18.16 6.65 0.07
CA GLU A 214 17.00 6.31 0.88
C GLU A 214 16.12 5.24 0.21
N VAL A 215 15.89 5.33 -1.10
CA VAL A 215 15.20 4.27 -1.87
C VAL A 215 15.85 2.91 -1.64
N ASN A 216 17.18 2.84 -1.76
CA ASN A 216 17.90 1.58 -1.56
C ASN A 216 17.78 1.09 -0.12
N ARG A 217 17.87 2.00 0.87
CA ARG A 217 17.71 1.65 2.29
C ARG A 217 16.31 1.10 2.58
N LEU A 218 15.26 1.72 2.04
CA LEU A 218 13.88 1.26 2.19
C LEU A 218 13.67 -0.10 1.52
N ALA A 219 14.20 -0.28 0.30
CA ALA A 219 14.16 -1.56 -0.39
C ALA A 219 14.86 -2.69 0.41
N ASP A 220 16.02 -2.40 1.01
CA ASP A 220 16.75 -3.36 1.86
C ASP A 220 15.99 -3.70 3.15
N ARG A 221 15.16 -2.77 3.63
CA ARG A 221 14.27 -2.97 4.78
C ARG A 221 12.94 -3.63 4.45
N GLY A 222 12.72 -4.02 3.19
CA GLY A 222 11.52 -4.74 2.76
C GLY A 222 10.36 -3.86 2.34
N ALA A 223 10.61 -2.58 1.99
CA ALA A 223 9.59 -1.76 1.35
C ALA A 223 9.10 -2.44 0.06
N SER A 224 7.79 -2.39 -0.16
CA SER A 224 7.08 -3.01 -1.29
C SER A 224 6.73 -2.01 -2.40
N VAL A 225 6.93 -0.73 -2.13
CA VAL A 225 6.66 0.42 -3.00
C VAL A 225 7.50 1.58 -2.48
N ILE A 226 7.87 2.53 -3.33
CA ILE A 226 8.40 3.82 -2.88
C ILE A 226 7.33 4.89 -3.08
N LYS A 227 7.16 5.76 -2.08
CA LYS A 227 6.26 6.91 -2.19
C LYS A 227 7.05 8.20 -2.32
N VAL A 228 6.76 8.97 -3.35
CA VAL A 228 7.19 10.36 -3.48
C VAL A 228 6.06 11.32 -3.06
N TYR A 229 6.43 12.46 -2.50
CA TYR A 229 5.49 13.43 -1.96
C TYR A 229 5.68 14.82 -2.58
N TYR A 230 4.98 15.80 -2.01
CA TYR A 230 4.58 17.05 -2.67
C TYR A 230 5.71 17.74 -3.41
N ARG A 231 6.85 17.89 -2.74
CA ARG A 231 7.89 18.86 -3.12
C ARG A 231 8.95 18.31 -4.04
N LEU A 232 8.90 17.02 -4.39
CA LEU A 232 9.92 16.42 -5.25
C LEU A 232 9.74 16.92 -6.69
N PRO A 233 10.74 17.61 -7.28
CA PRO A 233 10.67 18.02 -8.67
C PRO A 233 10.82 16.81 -9.61
N PRO A 234 10.35 16.89 -10.86
CA PRO A 234 10.42 15.80 -11.82
C PRO A 234 11.81 15.18 -12.00
N ALA A 235 12.88 15.98 -11.89
CA ALA A 235 14.25 15.50 -11.98
C ALA A 235 14.62 14.52 -10.84
N ILE A 236 14.20 14.79 -9.60
CA ILE A 236 14.43 13.88 -8.47
C ILE A 236 13.49 12.68 -8.57
N ILE A 237 12.22 12.87 -8.96
CA ILE A 237 11.29 11.77 -9.20
C ILE A 237 11.88 10.76 -10.20
N ARG A 238 12.55 11.25 -11.26
CA ARG A 238 13.18 10.40 -12.27
C ARG A 238 14.27 9.50 -11.68
N GLU A 239 15.15 10.05 -10.85
CA GLU A 239 16.21 9.26 -10.20
C GLU A 239 15.66 8.30 -9.14
N VAL A 240 14.62 8.70 -8.41
CA VAL A 240 13.87 7.80 -7.50
C VAL A 240 13.26 6.63 -8.28
N CYS A 241 12.57 6.89 -9.39
CA CYS A 241 11.96 5.84 -10.22
C CYS A 241 13.02 4.89 -10.77
N LYS A 242 14.13 5.39 -11.33
CA LYS A 242 15.24 4.56 -11.80
C LYS A 242 15.78 3.65 -10.69
N ALA A 243 16.06 4.20 -9.50
CA ALA A 243 16.58 3.43 -8.39
C ALA A 243 15.57 2.37 -7.90
N ALA A 244 14.30 2.73 -7.74
CA ALA A 244 13.26 1.82 -7.28
C ALA A 244 13.00 0.69 -8.30
N HIS A 245 12.92 1.02 -9.58
CA HIS A 245 12.73 0.05 -10.67
C HIS A 245 13.91 -0.92 -10.79
N ALA A 246 15.15 -0.47 -10.56
CA ALA A 246 16.32 -1.33 -10.48
C ALA A 246 16.26 -2.33 -9.29
N ARG A 247 15.45 -2.02 -8.26
CA ARG A 247 15.12 -2.93 -7.14
C ARG A 247 13.81 -3.69 -7.35
N GLY A 248 13.13 -3.51 -8.49
CA GLY A 248 11.85 -4.17 -8.81
C GLY A 248 10.62 -3.53 -8.16
N LEU A 249 10.78 -2.41 -7.46
CA LEU A 249 9.71 -1.75 -6.72
C LEU A 249 8.95 -0.75 -7.61
N PRO A 250 7.60 -0.68 -7.53
CA PRO A 250 6.85 0.42 -8.12
C PRO A 250 7.06 1.72 -7.33
N VAL A 251 6.82 2.85 -7.97
CA VAL A 251 6.79 4.18 -7.35
C VAL A 251 5.40 4.79 -7.48
N THR A 252 4.86 5.28 -6.38
CA THR A 252 3.60 6.04 -6.35
C THR A 252 3.81 7.44 -5.77
N ALA A 253 2.92 8.39 -6.07
CA ALA A 253 3.06 9.78 -5.67
C ALA A 253 1.80 10.38 -5.07
N HIS A 254 1.95 11.35 -4.16
CA HIS A 254 0.92 12.35 -3.88
C HIS A 254 1.51 13.65 -4.39
N LEU A 255 0.86 14.26 -5.37
CA LEU A 255 1.34 15.44 -6.04
C LEU A 255 0.52 16.66 -5.63
N GLU A 256 1.21 17.76 -5.36
CA GLU A 256 0.60 19.06 -5.06
C GLU A 256 1.35 20.19 -5.76
N THR A 257 2.70 20.15 -5.76
CA THR A 257 3.53 21.17 -6.44
C THR A 257 4.13 20.67 -7.76
N THR A 258 4.11 19.37 -8.01
CA THR A 258 4.59 18.76 -9.25
C THR A 258 3.40 18.31 -10.10
N GLU A 259 3.44 18.55 -11.40
CA GLU A 259 2.34 18.15 -12.28
C GLU A 259 2.36 16.63 -12.53
N ALA A 260 1.18 16.00 -12.56
CA ALA A 260 1.05 14.55 -12.77
C ALA A 260 1.65 14.06 -14.09
N ARG A 261 1.47 14.80 -15.20
CA ARG A 261 2.06 14.44 -16.49
C ARG A 261 3.58 14.36 -16.42
N GLU A 262 4.23 15.36 -15.83
CA GLU A 262 5.69 15.41 -15.67
C GLU A 262 6.21 14.28 -14.77
N ALA A 263 5.51 14.00 -13.66
CA ALA A 263 5.89 12.91 -12.76
C ALA A 263 5.75 11.54 -13.44
N ILE A 264 4.70 11.33 -14.25
CA ILE A 264 4.51 10.10 -15.02
C ILE A 264 5.59 9.96 -16.10
N GLU A 265 5.97 11.03 -16.77
CA GLU A 265 7.09 11.03 -17.73
C GLU A 265 8.46 10.86 -17.07
N ALA A 266 8.56 11.13 -15.77
CA ALA A 266 9.72 10.80 -14.97
C ALA A 266 9.84 9.30 -14.64
N GLY A 267 8.75 8.54 -14.77
CA GLY A 267 8.73 7.07 -14.57
C GLY A 267 7.75 6.60 -13.50
N LEU A 268 6.83 7.44 -13.04
CA LEU A 268 5.89 7.09 -11.97
C LEU A 268 4.89 6.00 -12.39
N ASP A 269 4.74 4.96 -11.56
CA ASP A 269 3.82 3.84 -11.82
C ASP A 269 2.38 4.15 -11.39
N GLY A 270 2.20 4.94 -10.34
CA GLY A 270 0.88 5.25 -9.77
C GLY A 270 0.75 6.65 -9.20
N VAL A 271 -0.46 7.19 -9.24
CA VAL A 271 -0.81 8.48 -8.64
C VAL A 271 -1.88 8.25 -7.59
N GLU A 272 -1.59 8.65 -6.36
CA GLU A 272 -2.56 8.67 -5.27
C GLU A 272 -3.32 9.99 -5.25
N HIS A 273 -4.58 9.89 -4.83
CA HIS A 273 -5.56 10.95 -4.73
C HIS A 273 -5.91 11.56 -6.09
N ILE A 274 -7.21 11.58 -6.39
CA ILE A 274 -7.73 12.25 -7.59
C ILE A 274 -7.26 13.71 -7.65
N THR A 275 -7.06 14.36 -6.50
CA THR A 275 -6.61 15.75 -6.39
C THR A 275 -5.25 16.03 -7.02
N SER A 276 -4.37 15.02 -7.09
CA SER A 276 -3.03 15.11 -7.68
C SER A 276 -3.04 15.48 -9.18
N PHE A 277 -4.19 15.35 -9.85
CA PHE A 277 -4.36 15.72 -11.25
C PHE A 277 -4.78 17.18 -11.47
N GLY A 278 -5.07 17.94 -10.40
CA GLY A 278 -5.61 19.30 -10.53
C GLY A 278 -4.73 20.22 -11.38
N LEU A 279 -3.40 20.18 -11.19
CA LEU A 279 -2.45 20.97 -11.99
C LEU A 279 -2.43 20.61 -13.47
N SER A 280 -2.78 19.37 -13.84
CA SER A 280 -2.85 18.93 -15.25
C SER A 280 -4.16 19.31 -15.94
N LEU A 281 -5.11 19.90 -15.22
CA LEU A 281 -6.46 20.17 -15.68
C LEU A 281 -6.84 21.66 -15.63
N VAL A 282 -5.90 22.52 -15.26
CA VAL A 282 -6.11 23.98 -15.19
C VAL A 282 -5.07 24.71 -16.05
N PRO A 283 -5.37 25.95 -16.49
CA PRO A 283 -4.39 26.78 -17.16
C PRO A 283 -3.11 26.97 -16.32
N GLN A 284 -1.96 27.04 -16.99
CA GLN A 284 -0.65 27.12 -16.34
C GLN A 284 -0.55 28.25 -15.31
N ILE A 285 -1.16 29.41 -15.58
CA ILE A 285 -1.16 30.55 -14.64
C ILE A 285 -1.89 30.26 -13.33
N GLU A 286 -3.01 29.53 -13.38
CA GLU A 286 -3.76 29.14 -12.18
C GLU A 286 -3.05 28.02 -11.43
N GLY A 287 -2.46 27.07 -12.17
CA GLY A 287 -1.61 26.03 -11.60
C GLY A 287 -0.39 26.59 -10.87
N GLU A 288 0.26 27.61 -11.42
CA GLU A 288 1.43 28.26 -10.80
C GLU A 288 1.04 29.05 -9.54
N LYS A 289 -0.09 29.75 -9.54
CA LYS A 289 -0.62 30.41 -8.32
C LYS A 289 -0.84 29.39 -7.21
N TYR A 290 -1.47 28.26 -7.52
CA TYR A 290 -1.70 27.18 -6.57
C TYR A 290 -0.38 26.61 -6.04
N ARG A 291 0.56 26.31 -6.95
CA ARG A 291 1.89 25.79 -6.62
C ARG A 291 2.63 26.70 -5.66
N GLN A 292 2.73 28.01 -5.97
CA GLN A 292 3.42 28.98 -5.12
C GLN A 292 2.80 29.11 -3.73
N MET A 293 1.46 29.10 -3.66
CA MET A 293 0.73 29.13 -2.40
C MET A 293 1.03 27.89 -1.54
N VAL A 294 1.02 26.69 -2.11
CA VAL A 294 1.36 25.44 -1.38
C VAL A 294 2.84 25.38 -1.01
N MET A 295 3.73 25.90 -1.86
CA MET A 295 5.17 25.99 -1.57
C MET A 295 5.44 26.90 -0.36
N ALA A 296 4.70 28.01 -0.23
CA ALA A 296 4.79 28.92 0.91
C ALA A 296 4.23 28.31 2.21
N ASP A 297 3.09 27.61 2.13
CA ASP A 297 2.51 26.86 3.26
C ASP A 297 1.83 25.59 2.76
N ASN A 298 2.35 24.42 3.20
CA ASN A 298 1.76 23.13 2.86
C ASN A 298 0.27 23.05 3.22
N ASN A 299 -0.19 23.73 4.29
CA ASN A 299 -1.59 23.70 4.71
C ASN A 299 -2.54 24.46 3.79
N ALA A 300 -2.04 25.38 2.96
CA ALA A 300 -2.87 26.11 2.02
C ALA A 300 -3.59 25.18 1.01
N ARG A 301 -3.04 23.98 0.75
CA ARG A 301 -3.67 22.95 -0.08
C ARG A 301 -5.04 22.51 0.44
N LYS A 302 -5.32 22.59 1.75
CA LYS A 302 -6.53 22.05 2.38
C LYS A 302 -7.79 22.72 1.85
N GLN A 303 -7.74 24.04 1.66
CA GLN A 303 -8.81 24.78 0.97
C GLN A 303 -8.47 24.98 -0.50
N GLY A 304 -7.23 25.35 -0.81
CA GLY A 304 -6.81 25.72 -2.15
C GLY A 304 -7.10 24.65 -3.21
N ARG A 305 -7.02 23.35 -2.85
CA ARG A 305 -7.36 22.29 -3.80
C ARG A 305 -8.82 22.38 -4.25
N TYR A 306 -9.74 22.68 -3.34
CA TYR A 306 -11.16 22.77 -3.69
C TYR A 306 -11.43 24.04 -4.51
N GLU A 307 -10.70 25.13 -4.27
CA GLU A 307 -10.74 26.33 -5.12
C GLU A 307 -10.25 26.06 -6.55
N VAL A 308 -9.25 25.19 -6.73
CA VAL A 308 -8.81 24.71 -8.06
C VAL A 308 -9.90 23.81 -8.67
N TRP A 309 -10.30 22.78 -7.93
CA TRP A 309 -11.19 21.72 -8.43
C TRP A 309 -12.59 22.22 -8.76
N LYS A 310 -13.15 23.17 -8.01
CA LYS A 310 -14.45 23.78 -8.31
C LYS A 310 -14.46 24.51 -9.66
N ASN A 311 -13.31 24.87 -10.22
CA ASN A 311 -13.20 25.61 -11.47
C ASN A 311 -12.85 24.72 -12.68
N ILE A 312 -12.49 23.44 -12.48
CA ILE A 312 -12.20 22.51 -13.57
C ILE A 312 -13.49 22.19 -14.33
N ASP A 313 -13.48 22.23 -15.66
CA ASP A 313 -14.56 21.67 -16.47
C ASP A 313 -14.27 20.20 -16.81
N PRO A 314 -15.04 19.23 -16.27
CA PRO A 314 -14.84 17.82 -16.59
C PRO A 314 -15.04 17.49 -18.06
N ASP A 315 -15.75 18.32 -18.82
CA ASP A 315 -16.03 18.10 -20.25
C ASP A 315 -15.00 18.78 -21.16
N ASP A 316 -14.00 19.48 -20.59
CA ASP A 316 -12.88 20.03 -21.33
C ASP A 316 -12.06 18.93 -22.03
N PRO A 317 -11.62 19.12 -23.29
CA PRO A 317 -10.77 18.17 -24.02
C PRO A 317 -9.48 17.77 -23.28
N MET A 318 -8.97 18.62 -22.37
CA MET A 318 -7.82 18.30 -21.53
C MET A 318 -8.09 17.12 -20.60
N THR A 319 -9.31 16.97 -20.10
CA THR A 319 -9.72 15.83 -19.28
C THR A 319 -9.67 14.53 -20.08
N ASP A 320 -10.15 14.55 -21.32
CA ASP A 320 -10.10 13.39 -22.22
C ASP A 320 -8.65 13.05 -22.61
N SER A 321 -7.84 14.09 -22.89
CA SER A 321 -6.40 13.96 -23.14
C SER A 321 -5.65 13.33 -21.96
N LEU A 322 -6.01 13.70 -20.72
CA LEU A 322 -5.42 13.11 -19.52
C LEU A 322 -5.76 11.62 -19.41
N GLY A 323 -7.02 11.25 -19.67
CA GLY A 323 -7.44 9.84 -19.67
C GLY A 323 -6.68 8.99 -20.70
N ILE A 324 -6.54 9.50 -21.93
CA ILE A 324 -5.77 8.85 -23.00
C ILE A 324 -4.29 8.72 -22.61
N PHE A 325 -3.71 9.77 -22.04
CA PHE A 325 -2.33 9.76 -21.56
C PHE A 325 -2.12 8.68 -20.49
N LEU A 326 -2.98 8.62 -19.48
CA LEU A 326 -2.91 7.62 -18.41
C LEU A 326 -3.03 6.19 -18.95
N ARG A 327 -3.98 5.93 -19.86
CA ARG A 327 -4.11 4.64 -20.54
C ARG A 327 -2.82 4.25 -21.24
N ASN A 328 -2.27 5.16 -22.07
CA ASN A 328 -1.09 4.87 -22.89
C ASN A 328 0.17 4.65 -22.03
N ARG A 329 0.27 5.33 -20.88
CA ARG A 329 1.37 5.13 -19.92
C ARG A 329 1.17 3.90 -19.03
N GLY A 330 -0.06 3.39 -18.92
CA GLY A 330 -0.38 2.28 -18.04
C GLY A 330 -0.29 2.64 -16.55
N THR A 331 -0.35 3.92 -16.22
CA THR A 331 -0.28 4.45 -14.85
C THR A 331 -1.53 4.09 -14.07
N PHE A 332 -1.35 3.66 -12.82
CA PHE A 332 -2.45 3.38 -11.89
C PHE A 332 -2.95 4.66 -11.23
N VAL A 333 -4.25 4.75 -11.03
CA VAL A 333 -4.90 5.89 -10.38
C VAL A 333 -5.67 5.38 -9.17
N SER A 334 -5.26 5.85 -7.99
CA SER A 334 -5.93 5.60 -6.71
C SER A 334 -6.67 6.88 -6.32
N PRO A 335 -7.99 6.97 -6.58
CA PRO A 335 -8.71 8.24 -6.43
C PRO A 335 -8.88 8.67 -4.97
N THR A 336 -9.03 7.69 -4.06
CA THR A 336 -9.33 7.88 -2.64
C THR A 336 -10.43 8.91 -2.41
N LEU A 337 -11.53 8.81 -3.18
CA LEU A 337 -12.64 9.76 -3.16
C LEU A 337 -13.21 9.94 -1.74
N GLY A 338 -13.23 8.89 -0.93
CA GLY A 338 -13.69 8.94 0.46
C GLY A 338 -12.95 9.99 1.30
N ALA A 339 -11.66 10.21 1.07
CA ALA A 339 -10.86 11.21 1.79
C ALA A 339 -11.26 12.66 1.45
N PHE A 340 -11.90 12.87 0.30
CA PHE A 340 -12.32 14.18 -0.20
C PHE A 340 -13.83 14.36 -0.21
N GLU A 341 -14.57 13.34 0.21
CA GLU A 341 -16.02 13.38 0.26
C GLU A 341 -16.49 14.55 1.13
N TYR A 342 -17.52 15.23 0.64
CA TYR A 342 -18.23 16.26 1.37
C TYR A 342 -19.73 16.06 1.17
N GLN A 343 -20.45 15.95 2.28
CA GLN A 343 -21.90 15.93 2.33
C GLN A 343 -22.37 17.14 3.12
N ALA A 344 -23.24 17.94 2.52
CA ALA A 344 -23.85 19.06 3.21
C ALA A 344 -24.71 18.54 4.37
N ALA A 345 -24.47 19.06 5.57
CA ALA A 345 -25.21 18.69 6.77
C ALA A 345 -26.06 19.87 7.25
N ALA A 346 -27.29 19.57 7.69
CA ALA A 346 -28.17 20.58 8.25
C ALA A 346 -27.51 21.25 9.47
N GLY A 347 -27.55 22.58 9.50
CA GLY A 347 -26.99 23.38 10.61
C GLY A 347 -25.47 23.61 10.58
N GLN A 348 -24.76 23.16 9.53
CA GLN A 348 -23.35 23.47 9.31
C GLN A 348 -23.18 24.51 8.19
N PRO A 349 -22.16 25.38 8.25
CA PRO A 349 -21.84 26.27 7.13
C PRO A 349 -21.62 25.47 5.85
N PHE A 350 -22.30 25.89 4.79
CA PHE A 350 -22.23 25.23 3.50
C PHE A 350 -20.94 25.63 2.77
N ASP A 351 -20.11 24.64 2.45
CA ASP A 351 -18.87 24.83 1.70
C ASP A 351 -19.09 24.46 0.22
N THR A 352 -19.44 25.46 -0.58
CA THR A 352 -19.69 25.29 -2.01
C THR A 352 -18.45 24.79 -2.75
N ALA A 353 -17.25 25.27 -2.41
CA ALA A 353 -16.02 24.87 -3.08
C ALA A 353 -15.74 23.38 -2.87
N ARG A 354 -15.92 22.87 -1.65
CA ARG A 354 -15.79 21.45 -1.35
C ARG A 354 -16.82 20.61 -2.07
N LEU A 355 -18.09 21.02 -2.06
CA LEU A 355 -19.15 20.27 -2.72
C LEU A 355 -18.93 20.18 -4.24
N GLU A 356 -18.73 21.32 -4.90
CA GLU A 356 -18.53 21.38 -6.35
C GLU A 356 -17.24 20.67 -6.76
N GLY A 357 -16.16 20.88 -6.01
CA GLY A 357 -14.89 20.19 -6.22
C GLY A 357 -15.05 18.68 -6.13
N PHE A 358 -15.73 18.17 -5.11
CA PHE A 358 -15.95 16.72 -4.95
C PHE A 358 -16.83 16.12 -6.06
N ILE A 359 -17.89 16.83 -6.48
CA ILE A 359 -18.71 16.40 -7.64
C ILE A 359 -17.83 16.25 -8.90
N LYS A 360 -16.93 17.21 -9.13
CA LYS A 360 -16.00 17.18 -10.28
C LYS A 360 -14.96 16.08 -10.15
N MET A 361 -14.44 15.81 -8.95
CA MET A 361 -13.57 14.67 -8.67
C MET A 361 -14.23 13.34 -9.07
N LYS A 362 -15.48 13.09 -8.66
CA LYS A 362 -16.22 11.88 -9.06
C LYS A 362 -16.41 11.79 -10.57
N LYS A 363 -16.88 12.86 -11.20
CA LYS A 363 -17.12 12.89 -12.66
C LYS A 363 -15.84 12.61 -13.44
N ILE A 364 -14.72 13.22 -13.04
CA ILE A 364 -13.42 13.03 -13.69
C ILE A 364 -12.91 11.61 -13.46
N THR A 365 -12.99 11.04 -12.25
CA THR A 365 -12.63 9.63 -11.99
C THR A 365 -13.34 8.68 -12.97
N GLY A 366 -14.65 8.86 -13.16
CA GLY A 366 -15.42 8.09 -14.13
C GLY A 366 -14.97 8.29 -15.58
N LYS A 367 -14.59 9.53 -15.97
CA LYS A 367 -14.06 9.81 -17.32
C LYS A 367 -12.69 9.16 -17.53
N LEU A 368 -11.79 9.23 -16.56
CA LEU A 368 -10.48 8.59 -16.64
C LEU A 368 -10.63 7.07 -16.82
N HIS A 369 -11.54 6.44 -16.04
CA HIS A 369 -11.87 5.02 -16.21
C HIS A 369 -12.37 4.70 -17.62
N ARG A 370 -13.37 5.43 -18.12
CA ARG A 370 -13.92 5.23 -19.47
C ARG A 370 -12.88 5.42 -20.57
N ALA A 371 -11.87 6.28 -20.37
CA ALA A 371 -10.76 6.47 -21.28
C ALA A 371 -9.74 5.31 -21.26
N GLY A 372 -9.84 4.40 -20.27
CA GLY A 372 -8.98 3.23 -20.11
C GLY A 372 -7.85 3.41 -19.08
N ALA A 373 -7.92 4.43 -18.21
CA ALA A 373 -6.99 4.54 -17.09
C ALA A 373 -7.20 3.39 -16.09
N ARG A 374 -6.11 2.94 -15.44
CA ARG A 374 -6.17 1.81 -14.50
C ARG A 374 -6.58 2.28 -13.12
N ILE A 375 -7.89 2.27 -12.84
CA ILE A 375 -8.42 2.64 -11.52
C ILE A 375 -8.18 1.50 -10.50
N VAL A 376 -7.73 1.89 -9.31
CA VAL A 376 -7.51 1.05 -8.14
C VAL A 376 -8.32 1.58 -6.95
N VAL A 377 -8.57 0.73 -5.95
CA VAL A 377 -9.35 1.11 -4.76
C VAL A 377 -8.42 1.35 -3.57
N GLY A 378 -8.49 2.53 -2.97
CA GLY A 378 -7.71 2.91 -1.79
C GLY A 378 -8.61 3.58 -0.77
N SER A 379 -8.62 3.09 0.47
CA SER A 379 -9.61 3.53 1.47
C SER A 379 -9.30 4.86 2.15
N HIS A 380 -8.01 5.20 2.25
CA HIS A 380 -7.49 6.21 3.18
C HIS A 380 -7.95 5.97 4.63
N SER A 381 -8.24 4.71 5.00
CA SER A 381 -8.54 4.15 6.34
C SER A 381 -9.61 4.85 7.19
N MET A 382 -9.40 6.11 7.53
CA MET A 382 -10.25 6.98 8.33
C MET A 382 -10.73 8.14 7.46
N ILE A 383 -12.00 8.08 7.04
CA ILE A 383 -12.64 9.08 6.19
C ILE A 383 -13.91 9.65 6.83
N PRO A 384 -14.38 10.85 6.45
CA PRO A 384 -15.42 11.55 7.21
C PRO A 384 -16.80 10.87 7.21
N TYR A 385 -17.12 10.09 6.17
CA TYR A 385 -18.46 9.52 5.96
C TYR A 385 -18.47 7.99 5.92
N ALA A 386 -17.55 7.36 6.66
CA ALA A 386 -17.58 5.92 6.90
C ALA A 386 -17.26 5.61 8.36
N GLU A 387 -17.97 4.62 8.91
CA GLU A 387 -17.61 4.02 10.18
C GLU A 387 -16.20 3.40 10.11
N THR A 388 -15.47 3.43 11.23
CA THR A 388 -14.12 2.87 11.33
C THR A 388 -14.09 1.40 10.91
N GLY A 389 -13.32 1.08 9.88
CA GLY A 389 -13.24 -0.26 9.29
C GLY A 389 -13.97 -0.41 7.94
N TRP A 390 -14.80 0.56 7.56
CA TRP A 390 -15.67 0.49 6.37
C TRP A 390 -15.32 1.49 5.28
N ALA A 391 -14.19 2.19 5.40
CA ALA A 391 -13.74 3.16 4.42
C ALA A 391 -13.48 2.53 3.03
N PHE A 392 -13.00 1.28 2.99
CA PHE A 392 -12.73 0.58 1.74
C PHE A 392 -14.01 0.35 0.91
N GLN A 393 -15.08 -0.14 1.55
CA GLN A 393 -16.37 -0.33 0.90
C GLN A 393 -17.00 1.01 0.53
N ARG A 394 -16.79 2.06 1.33
CA ARG A 394 -17.25 3.41 0.96
C ARG A 394 -16.58 3.90 -0.33
N GLU A 395 -15.29 3.65 -0.51
CA GLU A 395 -14.61 3.96 -1.78
C GLU A 395 -15.22 3.18 -2.95
N MET A 396 -15.52 1.88 -2.77
CA MET A 396 -16.19 1.07 -3.80
C MET A 396 -17.56 1.65 -4.19
N GLU A 397 -18.35 2.12 -3.22
CA GLU A 397 -19.63 2.81 -3.46
C GLU A 397 -19.42 4.10 -4.27
N LEU A 398 -18.43 4.92 -3.90
CA LEU A 398 -18.12 6.18 -4.59
C LEU A 398 -17.63 5.97 -6.03
N LEU A 399 -16.97 4.85 -6.32
CA LEU A 399 -16.58 4.48 -7.67
C LEU A 399 -17.79 4.07 -8.53
N VAL A 400 -18.78 3.37 -7.95
CA VAL A 400 -20.05 3.13 -8.63
C VAL A 400 -20.79 4.45 -8.89
N ASP A 401 -20.84 5.35 -7.89
CA ASP A 401 -21.40 6.70 -8.06
C ASP A 401 -20.66 7.53 -9.12
N SER A 402 -19.40 7.20 -9.41
CA SER A 402 -18.60 7.83 -10.47
C SER A 402 -18.87 7.22 -11.86
N GLY A 403 -19.69 6.16 -11.94
CA GLY A 403 -20.14 5.53 -13.17
C GLY A 403 -19.39 4.25 -13.57
N LEU A 404 -18.60 3.66 -12.67
CA LEU A 404 -18.07 2.30 -12.88
C LEU A 404 -19.18 1.29 -12.58
N SER A 405 -19.25 0.21 -13.36
CA SER A 405 -20.14 -0.90 -13.03
C SER A 405 -19.63 -1.64 -11.77
N PRO A 406 -20.52 -2.32 -11.01
CA PRO A 406 -20.09 -3.08 -9.85
C PRO A 406 -19.04 -4.17 -10.16
N ALA A 407 -19.10 -4.78 -11.34
CA ALA A 407 -18.09 -5.75 -11.80
C ALA A 407 -16.70 -5.11 -11.97
N GLU A 408 -16.64 -3.91 -12.56
CA GLU A 408 -15.40 -3.15 -12.72
C GLU A 408 -14.84 -2.71 -11.36
N VAL A 409 -15.70 -2.29 -10.43
CA VAL A 409 -15.28 -1.92 -9.07
C VAL A 409 -14.73 -3.12 -8.31
N ILE A 410 -15.34 -4.32 -8.43
CA ILE A 410 -14.81 -5.54 -7.82
C ILE A 410 -13.43 -5.88 -8.43
N SER A 411 -13.27 -5.75 -9.74
CA SER A 411 -11.96 -5.96 -10.38
C SER A 411 -10.92 -4.94 -9.92
N ALA A 412 -11.31 -3.67 -9.77
CA ALA A 412 -10.47 -2.63 -9.21
C ALA A 412 -10.02 -2.97 -7.78
N ALA A 413 -10.97 -3.38 -6.92
CA ALA A 413 -10.75 -3.73 -5.52
C ALA A 413 -9.93 -5.02 -5.29
N THR A 414 -9.66 -5.79 -6.35
CA THR A 414 -8.99 -7.08 -6.27
C THR A 414 -7.84 -7.17 -7.28
N LEU A 415 -8.11 -7.57 -8.52
CA LEU A 415 -7.07 -7.86 -9.52
C LEU A 415 -6.27 -6.63 -9.93
N GLN A 416 -6.88 -5.46 -10.10
CA GLN A 416 -6.13 -4.26 -10.47
C GLN A 416 -5.24 -3.79 -9.33
N ASN A 417 -5.70 -3.87 -8.08
CA ASN A 417 -4.87 -3.62 -6.91
C ASN A 417 -3.69 -4.61 -6.83
N ALA A 418 -3.92 -5.90 -7.10
CA ALA A 418 -2.84 -6.89 -7.18
C ALA A 418 -1.82 -6.54 -8.27
N ARG A 419 -2.27 -6.06 -9.44
CA ARG A 419 -1.38 -5.61 -10.53
C ARG A 419 -0.60 -4.37 -10.15
N PHE A 420 -1.22 -3.42 -9.46
CA PHE A 420 -0.53 -2.24 -8.95
C PHE A 420 0.53 -2.59 -7.90
N PHE A 421 0.36 -3.72 -7.23
CA PHE A 421 1.32 -4.26 -6.27
C PHE A 421 2.35 -5.19 -6.91
N ARG A 422 2.18 -5.54 -8.20
CA ARG A 422 2.97 -6.56 -8.92
C ARG A 422 2.96 -7.92 -8.20
N ILE A 423 1.79 -8.31 -7.70
CA ILE A 423 1.52 -9.58 -6.99
C ILE A 423 0.34 -10.36 -7.62
N ASP A 424 -0.13 -9.95 -8.79
CA ASP A 424 -1.25 -10.55 -9.49
C ASP A 424 -0.96 -11.96 -10.03
N ASP A 425 0.29 -12.41 -9.97
CA ASP A 425 0.65 -13.80 -10.23
C ASP A 425 0.17 -14.76 -9.13
N ARG A 426 -0.11 -14.27 -7.91
CA ARG A 426 -0.56 -15.08 -6.77
C ARG A 426 -1.85 -14.63 -6.10
N LEU A 427 -2.27 -13.38 -6.30
CA LEU A 427 -3.39 -12.78 -5.56
C LEU A 427 -4.34 -12.03 -6.51
N GLY A 428 -5.47 -11.56 -5.97
CA GLY A 428 -6.40 -10.65 -6.63
C GLY A 428 -7.45 -11.30 -7.55
N SER A 429 -7.45 -12.62 -7.72
CA SER A 429 -8.54 -13.32 -8.42
C SER A 429 -8.71 -14.76 -7.93
N ILE A 430 -9.89 -15.32 -8.16
CA ILE A 430 -10.18 -16.74 -7.89
C ILE A 430 -9.78 -17.55 -9.11
N GLU A 431 -8.49 -17.91 -9.20
CA GLU A 431 -7.94 -18.67 -10.31
C GLU A 431 -7.02 -19.79 -9.79
N LYS A 432 -6.95 -20.90 -10.54
CA LYS A 432 -6.09 -22.03 -10.20
C LYS A 432 -4.64 -21.58 -10.04
N GLY A 433 -4.00 -22.02 -8.95
CA GLY A 433 -2.61 -21.70 -8.62
C GLY A 433 -2.44 -20.45 -7.75
N LYS A 434 -3.49 -19.61 -7.60
CA LYS A 434 -3.47 -18.44 -6.71
C LYS A 434 -3.73 -18.81 -5.26
N GLN A 435 -3.28 -17.95 -4.36
CA GLN A 435 -3.51 -18.11 -2.92
C GLN A 435 -4.99 -17.89 -2.59
N ALA A 436 -5.50 -18.68 -1.66
CA ALA A 436 -6.88 -18.63 -1.21
C ALA A 436 -7.09 -17.52 -0.18
N ASP A 437 -7.10 -16.29 -0.69
CA ASP A 437 -7.58 -15.10 0.02
C ASP A 437 -8.99 -14.83 -0.55
N LEU A 438 -10.03 -15.05 0.25
CA LEU A 438 -11.43 -15.10 -0.23
C LEU A 438 -12.39 -14.39 0.73
N VAL A 439 -13.50 -13.86 0.20
CA VAL A 439 -14.60 -13.28 1.00
C VAL A 439 -15.92 -13.90 0.57
N LEU A 440 -16.70 -14.38 1.53
CA LEU A 440 -18.10 -14.73 1.35
C LEU A 440 -18.97 -13.59 1.86
N ILE A 441 -19.88 -13.11 1.01
CA ILE A 441 -20.82 -12.04 1.35
C ILE A 441 -22.27 -12.47 1.12
N LYS A 442 -23.20 -11.87 1.86
CA LYS A 442 -24.65 -12.07 1.68
C LYS A 442 -25.18 -11.06 0.67
N GLY A 443 -25.81 -11.55 -0.40
CA GLY A 443 -26.38 -10.75 -1.48
C GLY A 443 -25.55 -10.77 -2.76
N ASP A 444 -26.02 -10.02 -3.76
CA ASP A 444 -25.43 -9.96 -5.11
C ASP A 444 -24.73 -8.61 -5.32
N PRO A 445 -23.39 -8.56 -5.21
CA PRO A 445 -22.64 -7.32 -5.36
C PRO A 445 -22.62 -6.80 -6.79
N LEU A 446 -22.97 -7.62 -7.79
CA LEU A 446 -23.07 -7.19 -9.19
C LEU A 446 -24.33 -6.33 -9.44
N LYS A 447 -25.32 -6.42 -8.55
CA LYS A 447 -26.54 -5.59 -8.57
C LYS A 447 -26.48 -4.41 -7.62
N ASN A 448 -25.87 -4.60 -6.45
CA ASN A 448 -25.74 -3.56 -5.44
C ASN A 448 -24.39 -3.69 -4.72
N ILE A 449 -23.45 -2.81 -5.01
CA ILE A 449 -22.09 -2.88 -4.47
C ILE A 449 -22.06 -2.75 -2.94
N SER A 450 -23.03 -2.09 -2.30
CA SER A 450 -23.08 -1.91 -0.84
C SER A 450 -23.25 -3.22 -0.07
N VAL A 451 -23.74 -4.30 -0.71
CA VAL A 451 -23.84 -5.61 -0.05
C VAL A 451 -22.49 -6.23 0.25
N THR A 452 -21.39 -5.67 -0.27
CA THR A 452 -20.02 -6.02 0.13
C THR A 452 -19.74 -5.72 1.61
N ARG A 453 -20.58 -4.92 2.28
CA ARG A 453 -20.58 -4.73 3.73
C ARG A 453 -21.13 -5.94 4.50
N ASN A 454 -21.93 -6.80 3.86
CA ASN A 454 -22.55 -7.96 4.50
C ASN A 454 -21.61 -9.19 4.50
N VAL A 455 -20.42 -9.02 5.08
CA VAL A 455 -19.39 -10.06 5.12
C VAL A 455 -19.82 -11.21 6.02
N SER A 456 -19.90 -12.41 5.46
CA SER A 456 -20.23 -13.63 6.19
C SER A 456 -19.00 -14.38 6.68
N LYS A 457 -17.95 -14.49 5.86
CA LYS A 457 -16.69 -15.14 6.21
C LYS A 457 -15.56 -14.55 5.40
N VAL A 458 -14.36 -14.51 5.99
CA VAL A 458 -13.12 -14.13 5.31
C VAL A 458 -12.14 -15.27 5.43
N MET A 459 -11.44 -15.58 4.36
CA MET A 459 -10.33 -16.52 4.32
C MET A 459 -9.05 -15.75 3.99
N LEU A 460 -8.01 -15.97 4.78
CA LEU A 460 -6.67 -15.48 4.52
C LEU A 460 -5.74 -16.69 4.43
N ASN A 461 -5.08 -16.86 3.29
CA ASN A 461 -4.09 -17.90 3.06
C ASN A 461 -4.63 -19.32 3.33
N GLY A 462 -5.87 -19.60 2.94
CA GLY A 462 -6.54 -20.89 3.21
C GLY A 462 -7.13 -21.06 4.60
N VAL A 463 -7.01 -20.06 5.48
CA VAL A 463 -7.50 -20.12 6.85
C VAL A 463 -8.72 -19.21 7.01
N TRP A 464 -9.85 -19.76 7.46
CA TRP A 464 -11.01 -18.96 7.83
C TRP A 464 -10.68 -18.08 9.05
N VAL A 465 -10.77 -16.76 8.87
CA VAL A 465 -10.58 -15.76 9.92
C VAL A 465 -11.74 -15.87 10.91
N LYS A 466 -11.43 -15.93 12.21
CA LYS A 466 -12.45 -15.86 13.26
C LYS A 466 -13.03 -14.45 13.28
N GLN A 467 -14.35 -14.32 13.14
CA GLN A 467 -15.02 -13.05 13.40
C GLN A 467 -14.98 -12.78 14.91
N ALA A 468 -14.77 -11.53 15.29
CA ALA A 468 -14.94 -11.13 16.69
C ALA A 468 -16.42 -11.32 17.07
N GLU A 469 -16.65 -11.88 18.27
CA GLU A 469 -17.99 -12.06 18.83
C GLU A 469 -18.68 -10.73 19.14
#